data_AF-A0A7W4IHA4-F1
#
_entry.id   AF-A0A7W4IHA4-F1
#
_cell.length_a   1.000
_cell.length_b   1.000
_cell.length_c   1.000
_cell.angle_alpha   90.00
_cell.angle_beta   90.00
_cell.angle_gamma   90.00
#
_symmetry.space_group_name_H-M   'P 1'
#
loop_
_entity.id
_entity.type
_entity.pdbx_description
1 polymer ?
#
loop_
_entity_poly.entity_id
_entity_poly.type
_entity_poly.pdbx_seq_one_letter_code
_entity_poly.pdbx_strand_id
1 'polypeptide(L)'
;MKWYIDALDPRSGRAFASYRDDDLQDMEHLDAAQGTYFLEPPAFDPVQVSRSIAFSATRYQFQAGLFDGEGELPFDELDDVVEFIRRSYLRRGGGSGGGPEPGGSPEPLPRPTEGGGETAAPAGQDPLINLREIVKQFGTQQGDIRRGAAQRVGFIDTEPKGSSAFAKRRLGRGALVLALEQIAVFQLSGDFESSTRQRSRLLRLFQAIVSAGLAEEVYAAAAGEIAIEHWLTQQFNRLKPFGLHWPLSGRPDTSKIMPGLILAFLATGVDDIELWPEVVHELFYEPDPWRWFGWHFSQREDDPVGLLAELAVPAELADDYKAQADAPMSVGQFLFSFLAAPQLAMEKSGKISDLAIEVALFASACLVLPSVQSRLPEHSVYRRETNNRAELVAFEAEKWLRGNMPQKIFSKEAEALLTKRDQMAVVRP
;
A
#
# COMPACT_ATOMS: atom_id res chain seq x y z
N MET A 1 6.71 17.49 29.61
CA MET A 1 7.60 16.32 29.43
C MET A 1 7.13 15.11 30.23
N LYS A 2 6.53 14.14 29.53
CA LYS A 2 6.06 12.84 30.02
C LYS A 2 6.32 11.78 28.95
N TRP A 3 6.15 10.52 29.31
CA TRP A 3 6.15 9.42 28.36
C TRP A 3 4.77 9.27 27.72
N TYR A 4 4.73 9.11 26.40
CA TYR A 4 3.50 8.87 25.64
C TYR A 4 3.67 7.68 24.71
N ILE A 5 2.59 6.96 24.42
CA ILE A 5 2.59 5.85 23.47
C ILE A 5 2.28 6.40 22.08
N ASP A 6 3.27 6.55 21.21
CA ASP A 6 3.06 7.04 19.84
C ASP A 6 2.25 6.05 18.99
N ALA A 7 2.49 4.74 19.19
CA ALA A 7 1.83 3.67 18.44
C ALA A 7 1.66 2.42 19.30
N LEU A 8 0.49 1.78 19.24
CA LEU A 8 0.11 0.64 20.09
C LEU A 8 -0.53 -0.48 19.27
N ASP A 9 0.05 -1.69 19.30
CA ASP A 9 -0.65 -2.92 18.93
C ASP A 9 -0.97 -3.72 20.21
N PRO A 10 -2.19 -3.54 20.77
CA PRO A 10 -2.58 -4.19 22.01
C PRO A 10 -2.81 -5.70 21.84
N ARG A 11 -2.88 -6.21 20.61
CA ARG A 11 -3.09 -7.64 20.34
C ARG A 11 -1.79 -8.41 20.42
N SER A 12 -0.71 -7.85 19.87
CA SER A 12 0.62 -8.46 19.92
C SER A 12 1.45 -8.01 21.13
N GLY A 13 0.98 -7.02 21.90
CA GLY A 13 1.72 -6.46 23.03
C GLY A 13 2.91 -5.62 22.57
N ARG A 14 2.81 -4.98 21.40
CA ARG A 14 3.87 -4.15 20.85
C ARG A 14 3.51 -2.68 20.99
N ALA A 15 4.48 -1.84 21.30
CA ALA A 15 4.27 -0.40 21.37
C ALA A 15 5.52 0.38 21.01
N PHE A 16 5.31 1.62 20.59
CA PHE A 16 6.33 2.64 20.50
C PHE A 16 5.99 3.74 21.50
N ALA A 17 6.98 4.17 22.28
CA ALA A 17 6.83 5.21 23.27
C ALA A 17 7.92 6.27 23.14
N SER A 18 7.58 7.54 23.29
CA SER A 18 8.53 8.65 23.27
C SER A 18 8.36 9.54 24.48
N TYR A 19 9.47 10.14 24.91
CA TYR A 19 9.48 11.18 25.93
C TYR A 19 9.36 12.54 25.26
N ARG A 20 8.25 13.23 25.51
CA ARG A 20 7.91 14.49 24.83
C ARG A 20 6.93 15.32 25.65
N ASP A 21 6.58 16.49 25.13
CA ASP A 21 5.44 17.24 25.64
C ASP A 21 4.10 16.71 25.08
N ASP A 22 3.00 17.15 25.68
CA ASP A 22 1.66 16.71 25.30
C ASP A 22 1.30 17.13 23.86
N ASP A 23 1.91 18.20 23.36
CA ASP A 23 1.71 18.70 22.01
C ASP A 23 2.39 17.81 20.96
N LEU A 24 1.57 17.15 20.15
CA LEU A 24 2.01 16.34 19.00
C LEU A 24 2.49 17.20 17.82
N GLN A 25 2.18 18.50 17.78
CA GLN A 25 2.47 19.36 16.64
C GLN A 25 3.88 19.95 16.68
N ASP A 26 4.44 20.15 17.88
CA ASP A 26 5.75 20.76 18.02
C ASP A 26 6.89 19.72 18.03
N MET A 27 7.48 19.51 16.86
CA MET A 27 8.62 18.61 16.66
C MET A 27 9.92 19.15 17.29
N GLU A 28 10.00 20.45 17.63
CA GLU A 28 11.20 21.04 18.24
C GLU A 28 11.35 20.66 19.73
N HIS A 29 10.27 20.16 20.36
CA HIS A 29 10.24 19.80 21.78
C HIS A 29 10.51 18.33 22.06
N LEU A 30 11.02 17.60 21.07
CA LEU A 30 11.58 16.26 21.28
C LEU A 30 12.94 16.37 21.94
N ASP A 31 13.02 16.01 23.22
CA ASP A 31 14.30 15.90 23.90
C ASP A 31 15.10 14.74 23.28
N ALA A 32 16.08 15.10 22.45
CA ALA A 32 16.95 14.16 21.76
C ALA A 32 17.67 13.21 22.73
N ALA A 33 17.78 13.57 24.02
CA ALA A 33 18.41 12.77 25.04
C ALA A 33 17.60 11.53 25.47
N GLN A 34 16.26 11.59 25.45
CA GLN A 34 15.43 10.48 25.93
C GLN A 34 14.87 9.59 24.82
N GLY A 35 14.69 10.10 23.60
CA GLY A 35 14.44 9.27 22.41
C GLY A 35 13.09 8.54 22.37
N THR A 36 12.94 7.66 21.37
CA THR A 36 11.77 6.78 21.19
C THR A 36 12.19 5.33 21.40
N TYR A 37 11.36 4.54 22.07
CA TYR A 37 11.62 3.13 22.34
C TYR A 37 10.52 2.25 21.74
N PHE A 38 10.94 1.12 21.19
CA PHE A 38 10.08 0.01 20.79
C PHE A 38 10.04 -1.03 21.91
N LEU A 39 8.84 -1.49 22.24
CA LEU A 39 8.56 -2.46 23.28
C LEU A 39 7.90 -3.69 22.65
N GLU A 40 8.41 -4.88 22.95
CA GLU A 40 7.79 -6.14 22.50
C GLU A 40 7.99 -7.31 23.48
N PRO A 41 7.08 -8.30 23.49
CA PRO A 41 7.26 -9.54 24.25
C PRO A 41 8.44 -10.37 23.71
N PRO A 42 8.98 -11.31 24.51
CA PRO A 42 8.52 -11.69 25.85
C PRO A 42 9.12 -10.87 27.00
N ALA A 43 10.28 -10.23 26.78
CA ALA A 43 11.01 -9.54 27.85
C ALA A 43 10.50 -8.12 28.11
N PHE A 44 9.99 -7.45 27.06
CA PHE A 44 9.65 -6.02 27.09
C PHE A 44 10.84 -5.12 27.44
N ASP A 45 12.05 -5.55 27.06
CA ASP A 45 13.25 -4.72 27.17
C ASP A 45 13.16 -3.59 26.13
N PRO A 46 13.22 -2.30 26.53
CA PRO A 46 13.09 -1.20 25.58
C PRO A 46 14.23 -1.14 24.58
N VAL A 47 13.90 -1.05 23.29
CA VAL A 47 14.88 -0.89 22.20
C VAL A 47 14.75 0.51 21.60
N GLN A 48 15.82 1.31 21.69
CA GLN A 48 15.78 2.67 21.13
C GLN A 48 15.65 2.64 19.60
N VAL A 49 14.73 3.41 19.06
CA VAL A 49 14.41 3.51 17.63
C VAL A 49 14.15 4.95 17.22
N SER A 50 14.14 5.22 15.91
CA SER A 50 13.67 6.51 15.40
C SER A 50 12.16 6.66 15.57
N ARG A 51 11.69 7.82 16.00
CA ARG A 51 10.25 8.15 16.09
C ARG A 51 9.52 8.02 14.75
N SER A 52 10.21 8.22 13.63
CA SER A 52 9.64 8.01 12.30
C SER A 52 9.15 6.58 12.06
N ILE A 53 9.74 5.60 12.75
CA ILE A 53 9.32 4.20 12.69
C ILE A 53 7.98 4.03 13.43
N ALA A 54 7.80 4.68 14.57
CA ALA A 54 6.54 4.66 15.32
C ALA A 54 5.38 5.21 14.47
N PHE A 55 5.58 6.36 13.83
CA PHE A 55 4.59 6.93 12.91
C PHE A 55 4.36 6.10 11.65
N SER A 56 5.39 5.37 11.19
CA SER A 56 5.19 4.43 10.09
C SER A 56 4.36 3.22 10.55
N ALA A 57 4.53 2.77 11.80
CA ALA A 57 3.80 1.64 12.37
C ALA A 57 2.29 1.92 12.50
N THR A 58 1.89 3.17 12.78
CA THR A 58 0.46 3.57 12.82
C THR A 58 -0.23 3.48 11.47
N ARG A 59 0.53 3.44 10.36
CA ARG A 59 -0.02 3.17 9.02
C ARG A 59 -0.32 1.68 8.78
N TYR A 60 0.08 0.81 9.70
CA TYR A 60 -0.16 -0.63 9.63
C TYR A 60 -1.13 -1.09 10.74
N GLN A 61 -0.73 -2.03 11.60
CA GLN A 61 -1.62 -2.65 12.59
C GLN A 61 -1.62 -1.94 13.95
N PHE A 62 -0.84 -0.87 14.10
CA PHE A 62 -0.77 -0.13 15.36
C PHE A 62 -1.83 0.96 15.37
N GLN A 63 -2.53 1.08 16.49
CA GLN A 63 -3.31 2.26 16.82
C GLN A 63 -2.36 3.43 17.10
N ALA A 64 -2.68 4.64 16.64
CA ALA A 64 -1.96 5.84 17.05
C ALA A 64 -2.38 6.24 18.47
N GLY A 65 -1.42 6.51 19.35
CA GLY A 65 -1.71 7.04 20.68
C GLY A 65 -2.38 6.06 21.66
N LEU A 66 -2.42 6.45 22.94
CA LEU A 66 -3.35 5.93 23.94
C LEU A 66 -4.17 7.10 24.50
N PHE A 67 -5.49 7.04 24.37
CA PHE A 67 -6.38 8.15 24.74
C PHE A 67 -7.48 7.70 25.72
N ASP A 68 -7.86 8.57 26.66
CA ASP A 68 -8.87 8.30 27.70
C ASP A 68 -10.12 9.21 27.64
N GLY A 69 -10.30 9.95 26.55
CA GLY A 69 -11.44 10.85 26.34
C GLY A 69 -11.19 12.28 26.84
N GLU A 70 -10.26 12.47 27.78
CA GLU A 70 -9.78 13.80 28.18
C GLU A 70 -8.52 14.21 27.39
N GLY A 71 -7.77 13.22 26.89
CA GLY A 71 -6.63 13.48 26.03
C GLY A 71 -5.80 12.23 25.79
N GLU A 72 -4.55 12.44 25.39
CA GLU A 72 -3.55 11.38 25.33
C GLU A 72 -3.03 11.10 26.74
N LEU A 73 -2.99 9.83 27.13
CA LEU A 73 -2.62 9.41 28.48
C LEU A 73 -1.09 9.54 28.69
N PRO A 74 -0.62 10.40 29.61
CA PRO A 74 0.80 10.50 29.95
C PRO A 74 1.23 9.42 30.94
N PHE A 75 2.51 9.07 30.90
CA PHE A 75 3.19 8.21 31.87
C PHE A 75 4.38 8.97 32.47
N ASP A 76 4.68 8.72 33.75
CA ASP A 76 5.76 9.41 34.46
C ASP A 76 7.12 8.84 34.07
N GLU A 77 7.22 7.50 34.00
CA GLU A 77 8.45 6.78 33.70
C GLU A 77 8.26 5.79 32.53
N LEU A 78 9.35 5.46 31.82
CA LEU A 78 9.32 4.47 30.73
C LEU A 78 8.89 3.09 31.26
N ASP A 79 9.29 2.76 32.49
CA ASP A 79 8.91 1.51 33.16
C ASP A 79 7.40 1.40 33.38
N ASP A 80 6.70 2.52 33.58
CA ASP A 80 5.23 2.54 33.67
C ASP A 80 4.59 2.17 32.32
N VAL A 81 5.16 2.64 31.21
CA VAL A 81 4.73 2.27 29.86
C VAL A 81 4.97 0.78 29.63
N VAL A 82 6.17 0.28 29.96
CA VAL A 82 6.53 -1.14 29.84
C VAL A 82 5.55 -2.01 30.62
N GLU A 83 5.26 -1.67 31.87
CA GLU A 83 4.35 -2.43 32.71
C GLU A 83 2.89 -2.36 32.20
N PHE A 84 2.45 -1.20 31.70
CA PHE A 84 1.15 -1.06 31.07
C PHE A 84 0.99 -1.98 29.84
N ILE A 85 1.99 -2.00 28.95
CA ILE A 85 1.99 -2.85 27.74
C ILE A 85 2.07 -4.33 28.11
N ARG A 86 2.94 -4.69 29.07
CA ARG A 86 3.07 -6.06 29.59
C ARG A 86 1.74 -6.57 30.17
N ARG A 87 1.06 -5.77 31.00
CA ARG A 87 -0.25 -6.13 31.56
C ARG A 87 -1.32 -6.26 30.48
N SER A 88 -1.34 -5.34 29.52
CA SER A 88 -2.27 -5.37 28.39
C SER A 88 -2.12 -6.66 27.58
N TYR A 89 -0.87 -7.09 27.34
CA TYR A 89 -0.55 -8.35 26.68
C TYR A 89 -0.98 -9.59 27.50
N LEU A 90 -0.60 -9.64 28.78
CA LEU A 90 -0.89 -10.79 29.65
C LEU A 90 -2.39 -10.95 29.95
N ARG A 91 -3.11 -9.84 30.10
CA ARG A 91 -4.57 -9.85 30.35
C ARG A 91 -5.36 -10.42 29.17
N ARG A 92 -4.80 -10.40 27.95
CA ARG A 92 -5.38 -11.07 26.78
C ARG A 92 -4.97 -12.55 26.66
N GLY A 93 -3.86 -12.96 27.26
CA GLY A 93 -3.43 -14.36 27.31
C GLY A 93 -4.22 -15.22 28.31
N GLY A 94 -4.79 -14.61 29.36
CA GLY A 94 -5.67 -15.27 30.32
C GLY A 94 -7.14 -15.08 29.93
N GLY A 95 -7.72 -16.05 29.21
CA GLY A 95 -9.15 -16.02 28.86
C GLY A 95 -10.04 -15.81 30.08
N SER A 96 -10.92 -14.82 30.03
CA SER A 96 -11.99 -14.62 30.99
C SER A 96 -12.98 -15.79 30.90
N GLY A 97 -12.81 -16.79 31.76
CA GLY A 97 -13.91 -17.68 32.15
C GLY A 97 -14.99 -16.85 32.84
N GLY A 98 -16.24 -17.02 32.41
CA GLY A 98 -17.34 -16.09 32.67
C GLY A 98 -17.53 -15.66 34.12
N GLY A 99 -17.69 -14.34 34.29
CA GLY A 99 -18.27 -13.71 35.47
C GLY A 99 -18.90 -12.39 35.02
N PRO A 100 -20.15 -12.07 35.42
CA PRO A 100 -20.75 -10.79 35.09
C PRO A 100 -20.37 -9.77 36.15
N GLU A 101 -19.69 -8.68 35.78
CA GLU A 101 -19.99 -7.35 36.32
C GLU A 101 -19.28 -6.23 35.53
N PRO A 102 -19.87 -5.01 35.50
CA PRO A 102 -19.46 -3.92 34.63
C PRO A 102 -18.63 -2.84 35.36
N GLY A 103 -17.77 -2.16 34.60
CA GLY A 103 -17.36 -0.77 34.89
C GLY A 103 -16.22 -0.58 35.89
N GLY A 104 -15.21 0.17 35.47
CA GLY A 104 -14.16 0.71 36.33
C GLY A 104 -12.83 0.83 35.61
N SER A 105 -12.51 2.04 35.14
CA SER A 105 -11.10 2.45 35.02
C SER A 105 -10.45 2.29 36.41
N PRO A 106 -9.20 1.82 36.51
CA PRO A 106 -8.58 1.67 37.82
C PRO A 106 -8.31 3.04 38.44
N GLU A 107 -8.69 3.22 39.70
CA GLU A 107 -8.08 4.27 40.55
C GLU A 107 -6.57 3.99 40.67
N PRO A 108 -5.72 5.04 40.71
CA PRO A 108 -4.29 4.85 40.96
C PRO A 108 -4.09 4.26 42.35
N LEU A 109 -3.47 3.08 42.43
CA LEU A 109 -3.22 2.40 43.69
C LEU A 109 -2.04 3.03 44.45
N PRO A 110 -2.12 3.12 45.80
CA PRO A 110 -1.00 3.52 46.64
C PRO A 110 0.13 2.47 46.64
N ARG A 111 1.38 2.91 46.89
CA ARG A 111 2.59 2.07 46.88
C ARG A 111 2.43 0.81 47.76
N PRO A 112 3.00 -0.34 47.35
CA PRO A 112 2.77 -1.59 48.05
C PRO A 112 3.50 -1.63 49.39
N THR A 113 2.75 -1.87 50.45
CA THR A 113 3.24 -2.52 51.68
C THR A 113 3.05 -4.03 51.55
N GLU A 114 4.06 -4.78 52.00
CA GLU A 114 4.15 -6.23 51.98
C GLU A 114 2.92 -6.94 52.58
N GLY A 115 2.44 -8.03 51.95
CA GLY A 115 1.60 -9.02 52.64
C GLY A 115 0.58 -9.83 51.81
N GLY A 116 1.02 -10.99 51.31
CA GLY A 116 0.39 -12.33 51.37
C GLY A 116 -1.11 -12.59 51.04
N GLY A 117 -1.35 -13.62 50.20
CA GLY A 117 -2.55 -14.46 50.29
C GLY A 117 -2.99 -15.16 49.00
N GLU A 118 -2.43 -16.33 48.68
CA GLU A 118 -2.99 -17.25 47.67
C GLU A 118 -4.21 -17.99 48.24
N THR A 119 -5.36 -17.94 47.55
CA THR A 119 -6.49 -18.84 47.79
C THR A 119 -6.46 -20.00 46.81
N ALA A 120 -6.40 -21.22 47.34
CA ALA A 120 -6.38 -22.48 46.59
C ALA A 120 -7.71 -22.77 45.87
N ALA A 121 -7.62 -23.24 44.63
CA ALA A 121 -8.75 -23.77 43.85
C ALA A 121 -9.11 -25.22 44.30
N PRO A 122 -10.38 -25.64 44.18
CA PRO A 122 -10.83 -26.94 44.66
C PRO A 122 -10.23 -28.10 43.85
N ALA A 123 -9.73 -29.10 44.56
CA ALA A 123 -9.12 -30.29 44.00
C ALA A 123 -10.17 -31.21 43.35
N GLY A 124 -9.95 -31.60 42.09
CA GLY A 124 -10.73 -32.70 41.48
C GLY A 124 -10.81 -32.74 39.96
N GLN A 125 -10.36 -31.72 39.23
CA GLN A 125 -10.33 -31.74 37.77
C GLN A 125 -8.90 -31.56 37.28
N ASP A 126 -8.43 -32.49 36.44
CA ASP A 126 -7.15 -32.38 35.76
C ASP A 126 -7.16 -31.08 34.91
N PRO A 127 -6.36 -30.06 35.26
CA PRO A 127 -6.39 -28.77 34.61
C PRO A 127 -6.12 -28.87 33.10
N LEU A 128 -5.40 -29.92 32.67
CA LEU A 128 -5.03 -30.13 31.28
C LEU A 128 -6.21 -30.61 30.43
N ILE A 129 -7.21 -31.27 31.02
CA ILE A 129 -8.42 -31.72 30.33
C ILE A 129 -9.30 -30.50 30.01
N ASN A 130 -9.51 -29.62 30.99
CA ASN A 130 -10.21 -28.35 30.79
C ASN A 130 -9.50 -27.47 29.76
N LEU A 131 -8.17 -27.38 29.80
CA LEU A 131 -7.42 -26.57 28.84
C LEU A 131 -7.55 -27.09 27.40
N ARG A 132 -7.55 -28.41 27.19
CA ARG A 132 -7.76 -29.01 25.87
C ARG A 132 -9.17 -28.79 25.34
N GLU A 133 -10.20 -28.92 26.17
CA GLU A 133 -11.58 -28.62 25.76
C GLU A 133 -11.80 -27.14 25.49
N ILE A 134 -11.24 -26.26 26.33
CA ILE A 134 -11.29 -24.81 26.15
C ILE A 134 -10.57 -24.40 24.87
N VAL A 135 -9.37 -24.94 24.58
CA VAL A 135 -8.64 -24.68 23.33
C VAL A 135 -9.42 -25.20 22.11
N LYS A 136 -10.09 -26.35 22.22
CA LYS A 136 -10.91 -26.92 21.15
C LYS A 136 -12.18 -26.09 20.90
N GLN A 137 -12.85 -25.65 21.97
CA GLN A 137 -14.00 -24.75 21.92
C GLN A 137 -13.63 -23.35 21.39
N PHE A 138 -12.47 -22.83 21.79
CA PHE A 138 -11.92 -21.57 21.30
C PHE A 138 -11.53 -21.64 19.83
N GLY A 139 -10.99 -22.77 19.37
CA GLY A 139 -10.74 -23.01 17.93
C GLY A 139 -12.02 -23.03 17.11
N THR A 140 -13.11 -23.59 17.63
CA THR A 140 -14.43 -23.54 16.99
C THR A 140 -15.08 -22.16 17.05
N GLN A 141 -14.99 -21.43 18.17
CA GLN A 141 -15.54 -20.08 18.32
C GLN A 141 -14.75 -19.01 17.57
N GLN A 142 -13.42 -19.11 17.46
CA GLN A 142 -12.64 -18.29 16.53
C GLN A 142 -12.99 -18.64 15.08
N GLY A 143 -13.29 -19.90 14.79
CA GLY A 143 -13.87 -20.31 13.52
C GLY A 143 -15.19 -19.58 13.25
N ASP A 144 -16.04 -19.42 14.27
CA ASP A 144 -17.34 -18.76 14.16
C ASP A 144 -17.26 -17.22 14.21
N ILE A 145 -16.28 -16.61 14.89
CA ILE A 145 -15.99 -15.16 14.80
C ILE A 145 -15.34 -14.80 13.47
N ARG A 146 -14.53 -15.70 12.89
CA ARG A 146 -14.09 -15.60 11.48
C ARG A 146 -15.22 -15.88 10.48
N ARG A 147 -16.32 -16.52 10.91
CA ARG A 147 -17.54 -16.77 10.09
C ARG A 147 -18.69 -15.80 10.37
N GLY A 148 -18.60 -14.95 11.39
CA GLY A 148 -19.38 -13.72 11.45
C GLY A 148 -19.08 -13.01 10.16
N ALA A 149 -20.05 -13.01 9.24
CA ALA A 149 -19.86 -12.81 7.82
C ALA A 149 -19.23 -11.45 7.55
N ALA A 150 -17.91 -11.38 7.67
CA ALA A 150 -17.12 -10.25 7.23
C ALA A 150 -17.26 -10.27 5.72
N GLN A 151 -18.31 -9.61 5.24
CA GLN A 151 -18.45 -9.36 3.83
C GLN A 151 -17.31 -8.44 3.50
N ARG A 152 -16.25 -9.04 2.94
CA ARG A 152 -15.21 -8.30 2.24
C ARG A 152 -15.95 -7.28 1.39
N VAL A 153 -15.53 -6.02 1.46
CA VAL A 153 -16.16 -5.04 0.59
C VAL A 153 -15.91 -5.53 -0.83
N GLY A 154 -16.98 -6.00 -1.47
CA GLY A 154 -16.92 -6.75 -2.71
C GLY A 154 -16.72 -5.80 -3.87
N PHE A 155 -15.58 -5.10 -3.90
CA PHE A 155 -15.23 -4.17 -4.97
C PHE A 155 -14.82 -4.92 -6.24
N ILE A 156 -14.22 -6.11 -6.09
CA ILE A 156 -13.88 -7.02 -7.21
C ILE A 156 -15.01 -8.04 -7.46
N ASP A 157 -16.00 -8.15 -6.56
CA ASP A 157 -17.03 -9.20 -6.65
C ASP A 157 -18.11 -8.93 -7.72
N THR A 158 -18.09 -7.75 -8.37
CA THR A 158 -18.92 -7.49 -9.57
C THR A 158 -18.34 -8.10 -10.84
N GLU A 159 -17.12 -8.62 -10.80
CA GLU A 159 -16.45 -9.15 -11.98
C GLU A 159 -16.74 -10.63 -12.18
N PRO A 160 -16.83 -11.10 -13.44
CA PRO A 160 -16.97 -12.52 -13.72
C PRO A 160 -15.77 -13.25 -13.13
N LYS A 161 -16.02 -14.02 -12.07
CA LYS A 161 -15.03 -14.88 -11.41
C LYS A 161 -14.22 -15.63 -12.47
N GLY A 162 -12.94 -15.30 -12.61
CA GLY A 162 -11.96 -16.20 -13.23
C GLY A 162 -11.38 -15.83 -14.61
N SER A 163 -11.33 -14.56 -15.03
CA SER A 163 -10.49 -14.20 -16.19
C SER A 163 -9.24 -13.43 -15.76
N SER A 164 -8.11 -14.13 -15.63
CA SER A 164 -6.77 -13.52 -15.49
C SER A 164 -6.54 -12.38 -16.50
N ALA A 165 -7.08 -12.53 -17.71
CA ALA A 165 -7.00 -11.53 -18.78
C ALA A 165 -7.66 -10.20 -18.41
N PHE A 166 -8.71 -10.20 -17.59
CA PHE A 166 -9.37 -8.96 -17.17
C PHE A 166 -8.51 -8.16 -16.18
N ALA A 167 -7.98 -8.83 -15.14
CA ALA A 167 -7.05 -8.24 -14.19
C ALA A 167 -5.79 -7.68 -14.89
N LYS A 168 -5.24 -8.45 -15.83
CA LYS A 168 -4.10 -8.07 -16.68
C LYS A 168 -4.39 -6.77 -17.46
N ARG A 169 -5.57 -6.66 -18.07
CA ARG A 169 -6.00 -5.46 -18.80
C ARG A 169 -6.13 -4.24 -17.88
N ARG A 170 -6.73 -4.40 -16.69
CA ARG A 170 -6.83 -3.29 -15.72
C ARG A 170 -5.45 -2.82 -15.25
N LEU A 171 -4.53 -3.75 -15.02
CA LEU A 171 -3.15 -3.41 -14.71
C LEU A 171 -2.45 -2.64 -15.84
N GLY A 172 -2.60 -3.11 -17.08
CA GLY A 172 -2.07 -2.39 -18.24
C GLY A 172 -2.66 -1.00 -18.40
N ARG A 173 -3.97 -0.82 -18.12
CA ARG A 173 -4.63 0.49 -18.12
C ARG A 173 -4.11 1.39 -17.01
N GLY A 174 -4.00 0.90 -15.77
CA GLY A 174 -3.44 1.67 -14.65
C GLY A 174 -2.00 2.12 -14.91
N ALA A 175 -1.17 1.21 -15.43
CA ALA A 175 0.19 1.50 -15.88
C ALA A 175 0.24 2.59 -16.96
N LEU A 176 -0.63 2.49 -17.97
CA LEU A 176 -0.72 3.47 -19.05
C LEU A 176 -1.10 4.85 -18.52
N VAL A 177 -2.13 4.92 -17.66
CA VAL A 177 -2.59 6.20 -17.10
C VAL A 177 -1.47 6.88 -16.32
N LEU A 178 -0.73 6.14 -15.49
CA LEU A 178 0.41 6.70 -14.75
C LEU A 178 1.53 7.17 -15.68
N ALA A 179 1.80 6.43 -16.77
CA ALA A 179 2.77 6.84 -17.76
C ALA A 179 2.37 8.14 -18.46
N LEU A 180 1.11 8.26 -18.86
CA LEU A 180 0.56 9.49 -19.46
C LEU A 180 0.63 10.67 -18.49
N GLU A 181 0.31 10.45 -17.21
CA GLU A 181 0.42 11.48 -16.18
C GLU A 181 1.87 11.95 -16.01
N GLN A 182 2.84 11.04 -15.92
CA GLN A 182 4.25 11.42 -15.79
C GLN A 182 4.75 12.19 -17.03
N ILE A 183 4.28 11.85 -18.23
CA ILE A 183 4.59 12.58 -19.46
C ILE A 183 4.02 14.00 -19.41
N ALA A 184 2.76 14.13 -18.99
CA ALA A 184 2.12 15.44 -18.89
C ALA A 184 2.89 16.34 -17.92
N VAL A 185 3.30 15.80 -16.77
CA VAL A 185 4.14 16.52 -15.80
C VAL A 185 5.51 16.87 -16.38
N PHE A 186 6.15 15.97 -17.14
CA PHE A 186 7.45 16.21 -17.79
C PHE A 186 7.40 17.40 -18.76
N GLN A 187 6.34 17.54 -19.54
CA GLN A 187 6.20 18.63 -20.52
C GLN A 187 6.09 20.03 -19.89
N LEU A 188 5.74 20.09 -18.60
CA LEU A 188 5.57 21.34 -17.86
C LEU A 188 6.85 21.81 -17.15
N SER A 189 7.82 20.92 -16.91
CA SER A 189 9.07 21.28 -16.26
C SER A 189 10.03 21.95 -17.24
N GLY A 190 10.12 23.28 -17.19
CA GLY A 190 11.01 24.07 -18.04
C GLY A 190 12.48 24.13 -17.60
N ASP A 191 12.86 23.44 -16.51
CA ASP A 191 14.23 23.43 -15.98
C ASP A 191 14.89 22.03 -16.11
N PHE A 192 16.21 22.02 -16.30
CA PHE A 192 17.01 20.82 -16.60
C PHE A 192 17.07 19.80 -15.44
N GLU A 193 17.14 20.27 -14.18
CA GLU A 193 17.21 19.38 -13.01
C GLU A 193 15.88 18.64 -12.80
N SER A 194 14.77 19.33 -13.03
CA SER A 194 13.43 18.78 -13.07
C SER A 194 13.29 17.79 -14.22
N SER A 195 13.79 18.11 -15.42
CA SER A 195 13.81 17.16 -16.55
C SER A 195 14.58 15.88 -16.22
N THR A 196 15.74 15.98 -15.55
CA THR A 196 16.55 14.81 -15.16
C THR A 196 15.83 13.93 -14.14
N ARG A 197 15.23 14.54 -13.11
CA ARG A 197 14.44 13.81 -12.11
C ARG A 197 13.22 13.13 -12.73
N GLN A 198 12.49 13.85 -13.59
CA GLN A 198 11.32 13.31 -14.27
C GLN A 198 11.69 12.17 -15.24
N ARG A 199 12.81 12.30 -15.96
CA ARG A 199 13.35 11.20 -16.79
C ARG A 199 13.65 9.97 -15.96
N SER A 200 14.29 10.13 -14.80
CA SER A 200 14.56 9.03 -13.88
C SER A 200 13.27 8.33 -13.41
N ARG A 201 12.22 9.10 -13.12
CA ARG A 201 10.90 8.55 -12.71
C ARG A 201 10.24 7.75 -13.83
N LEU A 202 10.21 8.30 -15.03
CA LEU A 202 9.69 7.64 -16.23
C LEU A 202 10.43 6.32 -16.48
N LEU A 203 11.76 6.35 -16.45
CA LEU A 203 12.59 5.15 -16.60
C LEU A 203 12.24 4.05 -15.58
N ARG A 204 12.10 4.41 -14.30
CA ARG A 204 11.74 3.45 -13.26
C ARG A 204 10.31 2.92 -13.42
N LEU A 205 9.36 3.77 -13.85
CA LEU A 205 8.00 3.32 -14.16
C LEU A 205 8.01 2.31 -15.32
N PHE A 206 8.77 2.56 -16.38
CA PHE A 206 8.88 1.62 -17.49
C PHE A 206 9.56 0.33 -17.10
N GLN A 207 10.62 0.41 -16.30
CA GLN A 207 11.25 -0.76 -15.72
C GLN A 207 10.25 -1.60 -14.94
N ALA A 208 9.37 -0.98 -14.13
CA ALA A 208 8.30 -1.69 -13.42
C ALA A 208 7.29 -2.34 -14.39
N ILE A 209 6.87 -1.64 -15.45
CA ILE A 209 5.94 -2.17 -16.47
C ILE A 209 6.53 -3.40 -17.19
N VAL A 210 7.77 -3.30 -17.66
CA VAL A 210 8.47 -4.39 -18.36
C VAL A 210 8.73 -5.55 -17.42
N SER A 211 9.19 -5.25 -16.20
CA SER A 211 9.44 -6.25 -15.17
C SER A 211 8.19 -7.00 -14.76
N ALA A 212 7.02 -6.33 -14.74
CA ALA A 212 5.73 -6.94 -14.50
C ALA A 212 5.18 -7.73 -15.71
N GLY A 213 5.81 -7.64 -16.88
CA GLY A 213 5.34 -8.26 -18.12
C GLY A 213 4.11 -7.57 -18.73
N LEU A 214 3.83 -6.32 -18.36
CA LEU A 214 2.61 -5.59 -18.73
C LEU A 214 2.71 -4.81 -20.05
N ALA A 215 3.82 -4.95 -20.76
CA ALA A 215 4.12 -4.16 -21.97
C ALA A 215 3.06 -4.33 -23.09
N GLU A 216 2.64 -5.57 -23.36
CA GLU A 216 1.62 -5.84 -24.39
C GLU A 216 0.25 -5.25 -23.98
N GLU A 217 -0.07 -5.21 -22.69
CA GLU A 217 -1.35 -4.69 -22.18
C GLU A 217 -1.40 -3.17 -22.16
N VAL A 218 -0.31 -2.53 -21.78
CA VAL A 218 -0.15 -1.07 -21.88
C VAL A 218 -0.32 -0.65 -23.33
N TYR A 219 0.30 -1.38 -24.27
CA TYR A 219 0.12 -1.12 -25.69
C TYR A 219 -1.32 -1.32 -26.16
N ALA A 220 -1.93 -2.45 -25.79
CA ALA A 220 -3.31 -2.75 -26.16
C ALA A 220 -4.29 -1.70 -25.61
N ALA A 221 -4.06 -1.21 -24.38
CA ALA A 221 -4.82 -0.11 -23.80
C ALA A 221 -4.60 1.19 -24.58
N ALA A 222 -3.36 1.49 -24.97
CA ALA A 222 -3.01 2.70 -25.69
C ALA A 222 -3.57 2.73 -27.12
N ALA A 223 -3.61 1.59 -27.81
CA ALA A 223 -4.14 1.47 -29.15
C ALA A 223 -5.65 1.75 -29.24
N GLY A 224 -6.37 1.66 -28.12
CA GLY A 224 -7.78 2.05 -28.01
C GLY A 224 -8.01 3.57 -27.89
N GLU A 225 -6.95 4.34 -27.61
CA GLU A 225 -7.04 5.77 -27.29
C GLU A 225 -6.56 6.64 -28.47
N ILE A 226 -7.50 7.20 -29.22
CA ILE A 226 -7.24 8.06 -30.40
C ILE A 226 -6.31 9.24 -30.05
N ALA A 227 -6.43 9.78 -28.83
CA ALA A 227 -5.60 10.88 -28.35
C ALA A 227 -4.10 10.51 -28.29
N ILE A 228 -3.78 9.25 -27.98
CA ILE A 228 -2.39 8.79 -27.88
C ILE A 228 -1.78 8.67 -29.27
N GLU A 229 -2.50 8.14 -30.25
CA GLU A 229 -2.03 8.07 -31.63
C GLU A 229 -1.71 9.47 -32.18
N HIS A 230 -2.59 10.45 -31.90
CA HIS A 230 -2.37 11.83 -32.29
C HIS A 230 -1.14 12.45 -31.60
N TRP A 231 -1.02 12.27 -30.28
CA TRP A 231 0.12 12.76 -29.51
C TRP A 231 1.45 12.14 -29.99
N LEU A 232 1.47 10.82 -30.22
CA LEU A 232 2.62 10.12 -30.77
C LEU A 232 3.02 10.65 -32.13
N THR A 233 2.03 10.85 -33.01
CA THR A 233 2.26 11.45 -34.32
C THR A 233 2.87 12.84 -34.21
N GLN A 234 2.42 13.67 -33.26
CA GLN A 234 3.02 14.97 -32.99
C GLN A 234 4.48 14.87 -32.51
N GLN A 235 4.78 13.96 -31.57
CA GLN A 235 6.17 13.78 -31.09
C GLN A 235 7.09 13.25 -32.21
N PHE A 236 6.65 12.26 -32.99
CA PHE A 236 7.41 11.77 -34.14
C PHE A 236 7.64 12.83 -35.21
N ASN A 237 6.68 13.72 -35.44
CA ASN A 237 6.88 14.83 -36.37
C ASN A 237 7.98 15.79 -35.91
N ARG A 238 8.21 15.94 -34.59
CA ARG A 238 9.35 16.71 -34.05
C ARG A 238 10.69 16.02 -34.32
N LEU A 239 10.70 14.70 -34.51
CA LEU A 239 11.92 13.93 -34.84
C LEU A 239 12.27 13.89 -36.33
N LYS A 240 11.36 14.29 -37.23
CA LYS A 240 11.60 14.28 -38.68
C LYS A 240 12.91 14.94 -39.13
N PRO A 241 13.38 16.06 -38.55
CA PRO A 241 14.66 16.67 -38.92
C PRO A 241 15.89 15.77 -38.71
N PHE A 242 15.76 14.73 -37.86
CA PHE A 242 16.83 13.80 -37.53
C PHE A 242 16.80 12.50 -38.37
N GLY A 243 16.04 12.49 -39.47
CA GLY A 243 15.96 11.34 -40.38
C GLY A 243 15.01 10.22 -39.92
N LEU A 244 14.32 10.40 -38.79
CA LEU A 244 13.25 9.52 -38.33
C LEU A 244 11.93 9.90 -39.01
N HIS A 245 11.49 9.11 -40.01
CA HIS A 245 10.27 9.39 -40.76
C HIS A 245 9.12 8.48 -40.34
N TRP A 246 7.99 9.09 -39.96
CA TRP A 246 6.66 8.44 -39.93
C TRP A 246 6.03 8.56 -41.33
N PRO A 247 5.48 7.49 -41.94
CA PRO A 247 4.98 6.26 -41.30
C PRO A 247 5.81 5.00 -41.61
N LEU A 248 5.83 4.06 -40.66
CA LEU A 248 6.24 2.66 -40.91
C LEU A 248 5.15 1.86 -41.68
N SER A 249 4.27 2.54 -42.42
CA SER A 249 3.20 1.91 -43.18
C SER A 249 3.81 0.99 -44.24
N GLY A 250 3.65 -0.32 -44.07
CA GLY A 250 4.17 -1.34 -44.98
C GLY A 250 5.02 -2.43 -44.31
N ARG A 251 5.41 -2.27 -43.04
CA ARG A 251 6.00 -3.38 -42.27
C ARG A 251 4.90 -4.07 -41.43
N PRO A 252 4.72 -5.40 -41.54
CA PRO A 252 3.63 -6.12 -40.87
C PRO A 252 3.74 -6.21 -39.34
N ASP A 253 4.79 -5.65 -38.73
CA ASP A 253 5.10 -5.79 -37.29
C ASP A 253 5.32 -4.47 -36.54
N THR A 254 4.88 -3.34 -37.10
CA THR A 254 5.03 -2.02 -36.47
C THR A 254 4.29 -1.91 -35.15
N SER A 255 3.17 -2.62 -34.98
CA SER A 255 2.47 -2.73 -33.71
C SER A 255 3.30 -3.37 -32.60
N LYS A 256 4.32 -4.18 -32.94
CA LYS A 256 5.22 -4.82 -31.95
C LYS A 256 6.38 -3.93 -31.53
N ILE A 257 6.89 -3.10 -32.44
CA ILE A 257 8.04 -2.21 -32.19
C ILE A 257 7.59 -0.90 -31.56
N MET A 258 6.38 -0.42 -31.89
CA MET A 258 5.84 0.85 -31.41
C MET A 258 5.83 0.99 -29.89
N PRO A 259 5.37 0.02 -29.07
CA PRO A 259 5.44 0.17 -27.63
C PRO A 259 6.90 0.26 -27.15
N GLY A 260 7.83 -0.51 -27.70
CA GLY A 260 9.27 -0.35 -27.42
C GLY A 260 9.82 1.03 -27.80
N LEU A 261 9.40 1.60 -28.93
CA LEU A 261 9.80 2.94 -29.39
C LEU A 261 9.18 4.06 -28.56
N ILE A 262 7.90 3.94 -28.19
CA ILE A 262 7.21 4.88 -27.30
C ILE A 262 7.93 4.89 -25.96
N LEU A 263 8.22 3.72 -25.41
CA LEU A 263 8.90 3.59 -24.13
C LEU A 263 10.36 4.04 -24.20
N ALA A 264 11.07 3.76 -25.30
CA ALA A 264 12.40 4.32 -25.58
C ALA A 264 12.37 5.84 -25.65
N PHE A 265 11.38 6.40 -26.36
CA PHE A 265 11.19 7.85 -26.50
C PHE A 265 11.00 8.52 -25.15
N LEU A 266 10.21 7.88 -24.29
CA LEU A 266 9.89 8.36 -22.96
C LEU A 266 11.04 8.15 -21.96
N ALA A 267 11.87 7.13 -22.16
CA ALA A 267 13.02 6.77 -21.35
C ALA A 267 14.25 7.66 -21.60
N THR A 268 14.54 8.00 -22.86
CA THR A 268 15.73 8.77 -23.23
C THR A 268 15.51 10.27 -23.19
N GLY A 269 14.25 10.73 -23.20
CA GLY A 269 13.94 12.13 -23.48
C GLY A 269 14.33 12.52 -24.91
N VAL A 270 13.89 13.70 -25.33
CA VAL A 270 14.16 14.24 -26.68
C VAL A 270 15.59 14.78 -26.79
N ASP A 271 16.26 15.06 -25.67
CA ASP A 271 17.53 15.81 -25.69
C ASP A 271 18.78 14.93 -25.89
N ASP A 272 18.67 13.60 -25.72
CA ASP A 272 19.74 12.63 -25.97
C ASP A 272 19.63 12.00 -27.37
N ILE A 273 19.25 12.79 -28.38
CA ILE A 273 19.04 12.34 -29.77
C ILE A 273 20.27 11.64 -30.37
N GLU A 274 21.47 11.91 -29.89
CA GLU A 274 22.70 11.28 -30.42
C GLU A 274 22.78 9.77 -30.14
N LEU A 275 22.12 9.27 -29.09
CA LEU A 275 22.06 7.83 -28.76
C LEU A 275 20.96 7.07 -29.51
N TRP A 276 20.07 7.80 -30.19
CA TRP A 276 18.93 7.21 -30.87
C TRP A 276 19.27 6.26 -32.00
N PRO A 277 20.26 6.52 -32.87
CA PRO A 277 20.56 5.61 -33.97
C PRO A 277 20.91 4.20 -33.48
N GLU A 278 21.63 4.07 -32.36
CA GLU A 278 21.99 2.78 -31.77
C GLU A 278 20.80 2.11 -31.08
N VAL A 279 20.04 2.85 -30.27
CA VAL A 279 18.84 2.32 -29.59
C VAL A 279 17.77 1.92 -30.61
N VAL A 280 17.54 2.74 -31.62
CA VAL A 280 16.62 2.43 -32.73
C VAL A 280 17.12 1.23 -33.52
N HIS A 281 18.41 1.16 -33.85
CA HIS A 281 18.96 -0.01 -34.55
C HIS A 281 18.75 -1.30 -33.74
N GLU A 282 19.13 -1.32 -32.46
CA GLU A 282 18.89 -2.47 -31.58
C GLU A 282 17.40 -2.83 -31.48
N LEU A 283 16.50 -1.85 -31.26
CA LEU A 283 15.06 -2.09 -31.16
C LEU A 283 14.40 -2.60 -32.45
N PHE A 284 14.93 -2.21 -33.61
CA PHE A 284 14.38 -2.61 -34.92
C PHE A 284 14.93 -3.94 -35.43
N TYR A 285 16.12 -4.34 -34.99
CA TYR A 285 16.78 -5.57 -35.46
C TYR A 285 16.79 -6.70 -34.41
N GLU A 286 16.50 -6.41 -33.15
CA GLU A 286 16.34 -7.45 -32.14
C GLU A 286 14.95 -8.10 -32.23
N PRO A 287 14.85 -9.45 -32.22
CA PRO A 287 13.56 -10.16 -32.36
C PRO A 287 12.58 -9.88 -31.21
N ASP A 288 13.09 -9.38 -30.09
CA ASP A 288 12.33 -9.08 -28.88
C ASP A 288 12.91 -7.82 -28.22
N PRO A 289 12.48 -6.60 -28.62
CA PRO A 289 13.00 -5.34 -28.08
C PRO A 289 12.86 -5.23 -26.55
N TRP A 290 11.95 -6.01 -25.95
CA TRP A 290 11.77 -6.09 -24.50
C TRP A 290 12.93 -6.77 -23.78
N ARG A 291 13.72 -7.59 -24.50
CA ARG A 291 14.91 -8.23 -23.96
C ARG A 291 16.01 -7.22 -23.70
N TRP A 292 16.26 -6.30 -24.64
CA TRP A 292 17.20 -5.20 -24.46
C TRP A 292 16.86 -4.38 -23.21
N PHE A 293 15.59 -3.96 -23.09
CA PHE A 293 15.10 -3.25 -21.91
C PHE A 293 15.26 -4.09 -20.64
N GLY A 294 14.78 -5.34 -20.64
CA GLY A 294 14.90 -6.23 -19.50
C GLY A 294 16.35 -6.39 -19.02
N TRP A 295 17.31 -6.54 -19.94
CA TRP A 295 18.72 -6.71 -19.59
C TRP A 295 19.35 -5.43 -19.02
N HIS A 296 19.10 -4.28 -19.63
CA HIS A 296 19.66 -3.01 -19.17
C HIS A 296 19.05 -2.49 -17.86
N PHE A 297 17.79 -2.83 -17.59
CA PHE A 297 17.07 -2.31 -16.44
C PHE A 297 17.04 -3.30 -15.25
N SER A 298 17.06 -4.62 -15.47
CA SER A 298 16.96 -5.64 -14.38
C SER A 298 18.06 -5.63 -13.31
N GLN A 299 19.14 -4.87 -13.48
CA GLN A 299 20.29 -4.84 -12.55
C GLN A 299 20.10 -3.88 -11.37
N ARG A 300 19.03 -3.09 -11.32
CA ARG A 300 18.78 -2.17 -10.19
C ARG A 300 17.84 -2.83 -9.19
N GLU A 301 18.28 -2.92 -7.93
CA GLU A 301 17.38 -3.16 -6.78
C GLU A 301 16.41 -1.98 -6.71
N ASP A 302 15.23 -2.16 -7.31
CA ASP A 302 14.20 -1.14 -7.26
C ASP A 302 13.50 -1.23 -5.91
N ASP A 303 13.67 -0.18 -5.10
CA ASP A 303 12.76 0.11 -4.00
C ASP A 303 11.38 0.47 -4.59
N PRO A 304 10.37 -0.42 -4.50
CA PRO A 304 9.06 -0.17 -5.07
C PRO A 304 8.32 0.94 -4.31
N VAL A 305 8.64 1.15 -3.02
CA VAL A 305 8.04 2.22 -2.22
C VAL A 305 8.58 3.57 -2.67
N GLY A 306 9.89 3.68 -2.86
CA GLY A 306 10.54 4.85 -3.43
C GLY A 306 10.00 5.21 -4.82
N LEU A 307 9.76 4.21 -5.68
CA LEU A 307 9.11 4.45 -6.98
C LEU A 307 7.72 5.06 -6.80
N LEU A 308 6.85 4.43 -6.00
CA LEU A 308 5.47 4.89 -5.82
C LEU A 308 5.39 6.27 -5.14
N ALA A 309 6.37 6.61 -4.29
CA ALA A 309 6.46 7.93 -3.67
C ALA A 309 6.83 9.05 -4.66
N GLU A 310 7.47 8.71 -5.78
CA GLU A 310 7.91 9.67 -6.79
C GLU A 310 6.90 9.89 -7.92
N LEU A 311 6.02 8.91 -8.18
CA LEU A 311 5.03 8.99 -9.25
C LEU A 311 3.87 9.90 -8.84
N ALA A 312 3.52 10.85 -9.70
CA ALA A 312 2.31 11.66 -9.54
C ALA A 312 1.05 10.81 -9.75
N VAL A 313 0.04 10.98 -8.90
CA VAL A 313 -1.29 10.41 -9.11
C VAL A 313 -2.05 11.24 -10.17
N PRO A 314 -2.92 10.63 -11.00
CA PRO A 314 -3.75 11.39 -11.94
C PRO A 314 -4.54 12.49 -11.25
N ALA A 315 -4.61 13.67 -11.87
CA ALA A 315 -5.28 14.84 -11.29
C ALA A 315 -6.73 14.56 -10.86
N GLU A 316 -7.46 13.76 -11.66
CA GLU A 316 -8.83 13.32 -11.34
C GLU A 316 -8.91 12.59 -10.00
N LEU A 317 -7.96 11.71 -9.70
CA LEU A 317 -7.91 11.01 -8.40
C LEU A 317 -7.36 11.91 -7.29
N ALA A 318 -6.44 12.82 -7.61
CA ALA A 318 -5.93 13.75 -6.61
C ALA A 318 -7.06 14.59 -6.01
N ASP A 319 -7.98 15.08 -6.84
CA ASP A 319 -9.09 15.94 -6.41
C ASP A 319 -10.06 15.23 -5.46
N ASP A 320 -10.35 13.95 -5.70
CA ASP A 320 -11.21 13.13 -4.83
C ASP A 320 -10.60 12.90 -3.42
N TYR A 321 -9.27 12.99 -3.32
CA TYR A 321 -8.52 12.75 -2.08
C TYR A 321 -7.90 14.02 -1.47
N LYS A 322 -8.08 15.18 -2.09
CA LYS A 322 -7.58 16.49 -1.63
C LYS A 322 -8.40 17.00 -0.44
N ALA A 323 -8.09 16.47 0.74
CA ALA A 323 -8.51 17.09 1.99
C ALA A 323 -7.39 17.88 2.69
N GLN A 324 -6.09 17.67 2.40
CA GLN A 324 -5.06 18.07 3.39
C GLN A 324 -3.68 18.59 2.92
N ALA A 325 -3.35 18.74 1.63
CA ALA A 325 -2.01 19.27 1.28
C ALA A 325 -1.95 20.06 -0.04
N ASP A 326 -1.17 21.14 -0.04
CA ASP A 326 -0.81 21.95 -1.22
C ASP A 326 0.17 21.24 -2.18
N ALA A 327 0.70 20.08 -1.78
CA ALA A 327 1.64 19.29 -2.58
C ALA A 327 0.90 18.29 -3.49
N PRO A 328 1.43 18.00 -4.70
CA PRO A 328 0.88 16.96 -5.57
C PRO A 328 0.94 15.59 -4.86
N MET A 329 -0.18 14.87 -4.87
CA MET A 329 -0.29 13.56 -4.26
C MET A 329 0.50 12.53 -5.08
N SER A 330 1.33 11.74 -4.39
CA SER A 330 2.03 10.60 -5.00
C SER A 330 1.13 9.38 -5.11
N VAL A 331 1.45 8.46 -6.01
CA VAL A 331 0.75 7.15 -6.14
C VAL A 331 0.84 6.36 -4.83
N GLY A 332 1.97 6.43 -4.13
CA GLY A 332 2.14 5.81 -2.81
C GLY A 332 1.17 6.38 -1.78
N GLN A 333 1.08 7.72 -1.66
CA GLN A 333 0.11 8.38 -0.78
C GLN A 333 -1.33 8.00 -1.15
N PHE A 334 -1.66 8.04 -2.45
CA PHE A 334 -2.97 7.63 -2.94
C PHE A 334 -3.29 6.18 -2.53
N LEU A 335 -2.39 5.22 -2.74
CA LEU A 335 -2.63 3.82 -2.37
C LEU A 335 -2.93 3.67 -0.88
N PHE A 336 -2.17 4.34 0.00
CA PHE A 336 -2.43 4.26 1.44
C PHE A 336 -3.74 4.93 1.83
N SER A 337 -4.07 6.09 1.24
CA SER A 337 -5.36 6.76 1.47
C SER A 337 -6.53 5.92 0.94
N PHE A 338 -6.36 5.25 -0.20
CA PHE A 338 -7.32 4.33 -0.79
C PHE A 338 -7.55 3.11 0.12
N LEU A 339 -6.48 2.55 0.70
CA LEU A 339 -6.60 1.45 1.67
C LEU A 339 -7.25 1.91 2.98
N ALA A 340 -6.99 3.12 3.45
CA ALA A 340 -7.57 3.63 4.70
C ALA A 340 -9.06 4.00 4.54
N ALA A 341 -9.41 4.65 3.42
CA ALA A 341 -10.72 5.21 3.17
C ALA A 341 -11.14 5.03 1.69
N PRO A 342 -11.41 3.79 1.25
CA PRO A 342 -11.77 3.50 -0.14
C PRO A 342 -13.09 4.18 -0.57
N GLN A 343 -13.92 4.57 0.40
CA GLN A 343 -15.14 5.34 0.15
C GLN A 343 -14.89 6.72 -0.46
N LEU A 344 -13.68 7.28 -0.34
CA LEU A 344 -13.33 8.56 -0.98
C LEU A 344 -13.23 8.43 -2.50
N ALA A 345 -12.87 7.24 -3.01
CA ALA A 345 -12.90 6.95 -4.44
C ALA A 345 -14.28 6.51 -4.96
N MET A 346 -15.33 6.53 -4.11
CA MET A 346 -16.67 6.18 -4.55
C MET A 346 -17.30 7.33 -5.34
N GLU A 347 -17.69 7.03 -6.57
CA GLU A 347 -18.50 7.92 -7.38
C GLU A 347 -19.90 8.13 -6.76
N LYS A 348 -20.65 9.09 -7.30
CA LYS A 348 -22.08 9.28 -6.99
C LYS A 348 -22.93 8.02 -7.20
N SER A 349 -22.46 7.09 -8.04
CA SER A 349 -23.06 5.79 -8.29
C SER A 349 -22.96 4.81 -7.11
N GLY A 350 -22.14 5.14 -6.09
CA GLY A 350 -21.80 4.25 -4.99
C GLY A 350 -20.82 3.15 -5.40
N LYS A 351 -20.19 3.24 -6.56
CA LYS A 351 -19.10 2.35 -7.00
C LYS A 351 -17.77 3.10 -6.92
N ILE A 352 -16.71 2.38 -6.61
CA ILE A 352 -15.36 2.94 -6.74
C ILE A 352 -15.09 3.20 -8.22
N SER A 353 -14.54 4.37 -8.53
CA SER A 353 -14.09 4.73 -9.88
C SER A 353 -13.16 3.66 -10.46
N ASP A 354 -13.38 3.29 -11.72
CA ASP A 354 -12.53 2.30 -12.39
C ASP A 354 -11.07 2.74 -12.44
N LEU A 355 -10.84 4.05 -12.59
CA LEU A 355 -9.52 4.66 -12.58
C LEU A 355 -8.81 4.45 -11.22
N ALA A 356 -9.52 4.65 -10.11
CA ALA A 356 -8.95 4.46 -8.77
C ALA A 356 -8.52 3.00 -8.54
N ILE A 357 -9.34 2.05 -8.99
CA ILE A 357 -9.00 0.62 -8.90
C ILE A 357 -7.80 0.28 -9.81
N GLU A 358 -7.77 0.78 -11.04
CA GLU A 358 -6.68 0.52 -11.99
C GLU A 358 -5.33 1.04 -11.45
N VAL A 359 -5.31 2.26 -10.91
CA VAL A 359 -4.11 2.85 -10.29
C VAL A 359 -3.71 2.10 -9.02
N ALA A 360 -4.65 1.81 -8.12
CA ALA A 360 -4.37 1.07 -6.88
C ALA A 360 -3.86 -0.36 -7.16
N LEU A 361 -4.41 -1.01 -8.19
CA LEU A 361 -4.00 -2.34 -8.62
C LEU A 361 -2.58 -2.33 -9.19
N PHE A 362 -2.23 -1.35 -10.02
CA PHE A 362 -0.86 -1.21 -10.54
C PHE A 362 0.14 -0.85 -9.44
N ALA A 363 -0.22 0.02 -8.52
CA ALA A 363 0.61 0.33 -7.36
C ALA A 363 0.87 -0.94 -6.51
N SER A 364 -0.18 -1.76 -6.30
CA SER A 364 -0.06 -3.05 -5.63
C SER A 364 0.83 -4.02 -6.40
N ALA A 365 0.76 -4.03 -7.74
CA ALA A 365 1.65 -4.82 -8.60
C ALA A 365 3.12 -4.46 -8.39
N CYS A 366 3.45 -3.16 -8.29
CA CYS A 366 4.81 -2.70 -7.98
C CYS A 366 5.31 -3.25 -6.64
N LEU A 367 4.46 -3.24 -5.61
CA LEU A 367 4.83 -3.73 -4.27
C LEU A 367 5.07 -5.25 -4.21
N VAL A 368 4.30 -6.04 -4.97
CA VAL A 368 4.45 -7.51 -4.99
C VAL A 368 5.51 -7.98 -5.99
N LEU A 369 5.93 -7.14 -6.92
CA LEU A 369 6.83 -7.51 -8.01
C LEU A 369 8.13 -8.17 -7.56
N PRO A 370 8.86 -7.69 -6.53
CA PRO A 370 10.08 -8.38 -6.05
C PRO A 370 9.80 -9.80 -5.54
N SER A 371 8.65 -9.99 -4.88
CA SER A 371 8.20 -11.30 -4.41
C SER A 371 7.77 -12.22 -5.55
N VAL A 372 7.31 -11.68 -6.68
CA VAL A 372 6.97 -12.46 -7.87
C VAL A 372 8.23 -12.83 -8.65
N GLN A 373 9.15 -11.88 -8.83
CA GLN A 373 10.43 -12.09 -9.54
C GLN A 373 11.27 -13.20 -8.89
N SER A 374 11.37 -13.21 -7.57
CA SER A 374 12.08 -14.27 -6.82
C SER A 374 11.47 -15.68 -6.98
N ARG A 375 10.23 -15.80 -7.47
CA ARG A 375 9.57 -17.07 -7.76
C ARG A 375 9.72 -17.53 -9.21
N LEU A 376 10.20 -16.65 -10.10
CA LEU A 376 10.38 -16.98 -11.50
C LEU A 376 11.78 -17.56 -11.73
N PRO A 377 11.94 -18.55 -12.61
CA PRO A 377 13.26 -19.04 -12.98
C PRO A 377 14.13 -17.91 -13.55
N GLU A 378 15.39 -17.80 -13.12
CA GLU A 378 16.35 -16.77 -13.58
C GLU A 378 16.54 -16.76 -15.12
N HIS A 379 16.20 -17.86 -15.80
CA HIS A 379 16.33 -18.02 -17.24
C HIS A 379 15.00 -17.96 -18.00
N SER A 380 13.92 -17.46 -17.38
CA SER A 380 12.61 -17.38 -18.03
C SER A 380 12.53 -16.22 -19.04
N VAL A 381 13.27 -16.31 -20.14
CA VAL A 381 13.36 -15.28 -21.20
C VAL A 381 12.39 -15.57 -22.36
N TYR A 382 11.62 -16.66 -22.31
CA TYR A 382 10.72 -17.01 -23.41
C TYR A 382 9.35 -16.32 -23.30
N ARG A 383 8.79 -15.91 -24.43
CA ARG A 383 7.49 -15.22 -24.58
C ARG A 383 6.27 -15.91 -23.93
N ARG A 384 6.31 -17.23 -23.73
CA ARG A 384 5.27 -17.93 -22.96
C ARG A 384 5.32 -17.58 -21.47
N GLU A 385 6.51 -17.25 -20.96
CA GLU A 385 6.75 -16.95 -19.56
C GLU A 385 6.45 -15.48 -19.22
N THR A 386 6.51 -14.55 -20.19
CA THR A 386 6.08 -13.16 -19.99
C THR A 386 4.57 -13.04 -19.79
N ASN A 387 3.77 -13.78 -20.56
CA ASN A 387 2.33 -13.84 -20.35
C ASN A 387 1.98 -14.46 -18.99
N ASN A 388 2.64 -15.54 -18.60
CA ASN A 388 2.48 -16.13 -17.27
C ASN A 388 2.91 -15.17 -16.15
N ARG A 389 3.94 -14.34 -16.40
CA ARG A 389 4.42 -13.33 -15.44
C ARG A 389 3.36 -12.27 -15.18
N ALA A 390 2.81 -11.67 -16.22
CA ALA A 390 1.78 -10.64 -16.07
C ALA A 390 0.52 -11.19 -15.37
N GLU A 391 0.12 -12.43 -15.68
CA GLU A 391 -0.98 -13.09 -14.97
C GLU A 391 -0.67 -13.34 -13.50
N LEU A 392 0.55 -13.79 -13.18
CA LEU A 392 0.98 -14.02 -11.80
C LEU A 392 1.09 -12.72 -11.00
N VAL A 393 1.66 -11.67 -11.60
CA VAL A 393 1.71 -10.32 -11.00
C VAL A 393 0.29 -9.82 -10.76
N ALA A 394 -0.61 -9.99 -11.74
CA ALA A 394 -2.00 -9.59 -11.58
C ALA A 394 -2.69 -10.29 -10.42
N PHE A 395 -2.54 -11.60 -10.35
CA PHE A 395 -3.09 -12.41 -9.27
C PHE A 395 -2.56 -11.99 -7.89
N GLU A 396 -1.24 -11.81 -7.75
CA GLU A 396 -0.64 -11.42 -6.47
C GLU A 396 -0.97 -9.97 -6.10
N ALA A 397 -1.08 -9.05 -7.06
CA ALA A 397 -1.48 -7.67 -6.83
C ALA A 397 -2.92 -7.61 -6.30
N GLU A 398 -3.86 -8.32 -6.92
CA GLU A 398 -5.25 -8.40 -6.44
C GLU A 398 -5.34 -9.01 -5.04
N LYS A 399 -4.60 -10.10 -4.82
CA LYS A 399 -4.55 -10.79 -3.53
C LYS A 399 -3.99 -9.87 -2.44
N TRP A 400 -2.93 -9.12 -2.75
CA TRP A 400 -2.33 -8.15 -1.84
C TRP A 400 -3.31 -7.02 -1.53
N LEU A 401 -3.90 -6.41 -2.56
CA LEU A 401 -4.86 -5.31 -2.40
C LEU A 401 -6.05 -5.76 -1.55
N ARG A 402 -6.66 -6.91 -1.87
CA ARG A 402 -7.77 -7.48 -1.11
C ARG A 402 -7.40 -7.82 0.34
N GLY A 403 -6.16 -8.21 0.58
CA GLY A 403 -5.64 -8.53 1.92
C GLY A 403 -5.47 -7.30 2.81
N ASN A 404 -5.15 -6.15 2.21
CA ASN A 404 -4.89 -4.90 2.92
C ASN A 404 -6.10 -3.95 2.98
N MET A 405 -7.13 -4.20 2.16
CA MET A 405 -8.36 -3.40 2.20
C MET A 405 -9.16 -3.61 3.50
N PRO A 406 -9.86 -2.57 3.99
CA PRO A 406 -10.72 -2.70 5.16
C PRO A 406 -11.78 -3.77 4.91
N GLN A 407 -11.91 -4.70 5.84
CA GLN A 407 -12.97 -5.69 5.80
C GLN A 407 -14.15 -5.16 6.62
N LYS A 408 -15.37 -5.23 6.07
CA LYS A 408 -16.56 -4.94 6.86
C LYS A 408 -16.65 -6.00 7.94
N ILE A 409 -16.50 -5.57 9.19
CA ILE A 409 -16.56 -6.47 10.35
C ILE A 409 -18.02 -6.75 10.70
N PHE A 410 -18.94 -5.88 10.27
CA PHE A 410 -20.35 -5.94 10.59
C PHE A 410 -21.17 -6.53 9.43
N SER A 411 -22.29 -7.19 9.75
CA SER A 411 -23.24 -7.65 8.73
C SER A 411 -23.87 -6.46 8.01
N LYS A 412 -24.44 -6.68 6.81
CA LYS A 412 -25.15 -5.62 6.05
C LYS A 412 -26.25 -4.96 6.87
N GLU A 413 -26.95 -5.74 7.69
CA GLU A 413 -28.02 -5.26 8.57
C GLU A 413 -27.46 -4.36 9.67
N ALA A 414 -26.34 -4.74 10.28
CA ALA A 414 -25.67 -3.95 11.32
C ALA A 414 -25.06 -2.65 10.74
N GLU A 415 -24.47 -2.71 9.55
CA GLU A 415 -24.02 -1.49 8.85
C GLU A 415 -25.17 -0.57 8.50
N ALA A 416 -26.30 -1.10 8.01
CA ALA A 416 -27.48 -0.29 7.69
C ALA A 416 -28.04 0.43 8.93
N LEU A 417 -27.91 -0.18 10.11
CA LEU A 417 -28.28 0.46 11.38
C LEU A 417 -27.30 1.58 11.77
N LEU A 418 -25.99 1.39 11.56
CA LEU A 418 -24.97 2.42 11.80
C LEU A 418 -25.17 3.61 10.85
N THR A 419 -25.38 3.36 9.55
CA THR A 419 -25.63 4.42 8.57
C THR A 419 -26.92 5.20 8.87
N LYS A 420 -28.00 4.52 9.29
CA LYS A 420 -29.22 5.19 9.75
C LYS A 420 -28.96 6.08 10.97
N ARG A 421 -28.11 5.65 11.90
CA ARG A 421 -27.79 6.42 13.10
C ARG A 421 -27.07 7.72 12.74
N ASP A 422 -26.10 7.67 11.83
CA ASP A 422 -25.35 8.86 11.40
C ASP A 422 -26.25 9.85 10.66
N GLN A 423 -27.17 9.35 9.82
CA GLN A 423 -28.20 10.18 9.18
C GLN A 423 -29.15 10.83 10.19
N MET A 424 -29.49 10.14 11.28
CA MET A 424 -30.33 10.70 12.35
C MET A 424 -29.58 11.69 13.25
N ALA A 425 -28.25 11.56 13.38
CA ALA A 425 -27.42 12.47 14.16
C ALA A 425 -27.29 13.86 13.49
N VAL A 426 -27.34 13.92 12.16
CA VAL A 426 -27.25 15.18 11.38
C VAL A 426 -28.55 16.02 11.44
N VAL A 427 -29.68 15.44 11.88
CA VAL A 427 -31.01 16.10 11.84
C VAL A 427 -31.43 16.69 13.20
N ARG A 428 -30.58 16.67 14.23
CA ARG A 428 -30.88 17.40 15.47
C ARG A 428 -30.35 18.84 15.38
N PRO A 429 -31.23 19.85 15.34
CA PRO A 429 -30.85 21.26 15.28
C PRO A 429 -30.16 21.75 16.55
#